data_AF-A0A926ZRS3-F1
#
_entry.id   AF-A0A926ZRS3-F1
#
_cell.length_a   1.000
_cell.length_b   1.000
_cell.length_c   1.000
_cell.angle_alpha   90.00
_cell.angle_beta   90.00
_cell.angle_gamma   90.00
#
_symmetry.space_group_name_H-M   'P 1'
#
loop_
_entity.id
_entity.type
_entity.pdbx_description
1 polymer ?
#
loop_
_entity_poly.entity_id
_entity_poly.type
_entity_poly.pdbx_seq_one_letter_code
_entity_poly.pdbx_strand_id
1 'polypeptide(L)'
;MLLKKIPGLLIAAAILPCFIQSASAHVIWFEKENAQYNLLFGHPEEGPQFYDVTKFTGAEVYDINKQTIPFSINQTSDQLYLTADKEVAAITASLDNGYVAEVGDDAYYDITASEVGNYQNVRHLLKYTKALYNWSDALAQSFDLPLEILPLQNPFAEDLSGSLLVQILAQGKPVSDSVTVEYLGQEVAKNADGTFSIPIGTQGLVQAIEASYSISSGGITTSYETGFTAQKTSVPDPSALLGLSVVGLLGLYKKRFFAKA
;
A
#
# COMPACT_ATOMS: atom_id res chain seq x y z
N MET A 1 -63.67 22.66 25.56
CA MET A 1 -63.79 21.20 25.75
C MET A 1 -63.07 20.50 24.61
N LEU A 2 -61.98 19.79 24.97
CA LEU A 2 -61.28 18.69 24.27
C LEU A 2 -60.96 18.78 22.77
N LEU A 3 -59.72 19.19 22.44
CA LEU A 3 -59.00 18.55 21.34
C LEU A 3 -58.47 17.19 21.84
N LYS A 4 -58.90 16.11 21.21
CA LYS A 4 -58.47 14.73 21.46
C LYS A 4 -57.01 14.55 21.03
N LYS A 5 -56.20 14.01 21.94
CA LYS A 5 -54.82 13.57 21.70
C LYS A 5 -54.84 12.35 20.76
N ILE A 6 -54.11 12.42 19.66
CA ILE A 6 -53.78 11.24 18.83
C ILE A 6 -52.42 10.73 19.33
N PRO A 7 -52.31 9.48 19.82
CA PRO A 7 -51.02 8.84 20.06
C PRO A 7 -50.57 8.21 18.73
N GLY A 8 -49.47 8.68 18.16
CA GLY A 8 -49.00 8.24 16.84
C GLY A 8 -47.50 8.08 16.81
N LEU A 9 -47.05 6.91 17.24
CA LEU A 9 -45.87 6.19 16.74
C LEU A 9 -44.58 7.02 16.54
N LEU A 10 -43.77 7.13 17.60
CA LEU A 10 -42.33 7.37 17.45
C LEU A 10 -41.71 6.11 16.83
N ILE A 11 -41.64 6.06 15.49
CA ILE A 11 -40.70 5.19 14.81
C ILE A 11 -39.33 5.81 15.07
N ALA A 12 -38.64 5.30 16.11
CA ALA A 12 -37.20 5.44 16.22
C ALA A 12 -36.59 4.68 15.04
N ALA A 13 -36.34 5.39 13.94
CA ALA A 13 -35.43 4.93 12.92
C ALA A 13 -34.06 4.83 13.59
N ALA A 14 -33.67 3.61 13.99
CA ALA A 14 -32.29 3.30 14.29
C ALA A 14 -31.52 3.52 12.99
N ILE A 15 -30.94 4.71 12.83
CA ILE A 15 -29.95 4.99 11.80
C ILE A 15 -28.74 4.14 12.20
N LEU A 16 -28.67 2.92 11.67
CA LEU A 16 -27.47 2.11 11.72
C LEU A 16 -26.38 2.96 11.06
N PRO A 17 -25.26 3.29 11.73
CA PRO A 17 -24.17 3.99 11.08
C PRO A 17 -23.61 3.05 10.02
N CYS A 18 -24.06 3.24 8.79
CA CYS A 18 -23.39 2.73 7.61
C CYS A 18 -22.04 3.44 7.57
N PHE A 19 -20.97 2.71 7.87
CA PHE A 19 -19.62 3.17 7.59
C PHE A 19 -19.49 3.28 6.07
N ILE A 20 -19.69 4.48 5.54
CA ILE A 20 -19.40 4.80 4.14
C ILE A 20 -17.87 4.83 4.06
N GLN A 21 -17.26 3.73 3.64
CA GLN A 21 -15.85 3.70 3.31
C GLN A 21 -15.72 3.97 1.83
N SER A 22 -14.88 4.94 1.44
CA SER A 22 -14.39 5.04 0.06
C SER A 22 -13.74 3.69 -0.29
N ALA A 23 -13.93 3.17 -1.52
CA ALA A 23 -13.18 2.00 -1.98
C ALA A 23 -11.72 2.38 -2.10
N SER A 24 -11.04 2.29 -0.97
CA SER A 24 -9.73 2.85 -0.80
C SER A 24 -8.71 1.99 -1.52
N ALA A 25 -7.84 2.63 -2.30
CA ALA A 25 -6.67 2.05 -2.95
C ALA A 25 -5.55 1.73 -1.93
N HIS A 26 -5.90 1.46 -0.67
CA HIS A 26 -4.94 1.10 0.36
C HIS A 26 -4.05 -0.06 -0.10
N VAL A 27 -2.77 0.04 0.20
CA VAL A 27 -1.83 -1.07 0.04
C VAL A 27 -1.55 -1.73 1.38
N ILE A 28 -0.80 -2.82 1.33
CA ILE A 28 -0.05 -3.32 2.48
C ILE A 28 1.45 -3.12 2.22
N TRP A 29 2.23 -2.85 3.26
CA TRP A 29 3.69 -2.76 3.16
C TRP A 29 4.36 -3.20 4.45
N PHE A 30 5.65 -3.52 4.36
CA PHE A 30 6.45 -3.82 5.54
C PHE A 30 7.29 -2.63 5.97
N GLU A 31 7.30 -2.39 7.27
CA GLU A 31 8.31 -1.57 7.95
C GLU A 31 9.11 -2.44 8.91
N LYS A 32 10.43 -2.27 8.87
CA LYS A 32 11.33 -3.00 9.77
C LYS A 32 11.55 -2.20 11.03
N GLU A 33 11.22 -2.78 12.18
CA GLU A 33 11.58 -2.26 13.49
C GLU A 33 12.41 -3.33 14.22
N ASN A 34 13.70 -3.05 14.44
CA ASN A 34 14.64 -4.01 15.00
C ASN A 34 14.68 -5.33 14.19
N ALA A 35 14.28 -6.46 14.81
CA ALA A 35 14.21 -7.78 14.20
C ALA A 35 12.78 -8.16 13.76
N GLN A 36 11.84 -7.21 13.82
CA GLN A 36 10.44 -7.40 13.45
C GLN A 36 10.16 -6.72 12.11
N TYR A 37 9.39 -7.40 11.27
CA TYR A 37 8.91 -6.89 9.99
C TYR A 37 7.40 -6.69 10.12
N ASN A 38 6.99 -5.48 10.47
CA ASN A 38 5.60 -5.12 10.74
C ASN A 38 4.84 -4.95 9.42
N LEU A 39 3.75 -5.68 9.25
CA LEU A 39 2.84 -5.50 8.11
C LEU A 39 1.84 -4.40 8.43
N LEU A 40 1.92 -3.33 7.65
CA LEU A 40 1.09 -2.15 7.73
C LEU A 40 0.08 -2.12 6.60
N PHE A 41 -0.97 -1.32 6.76
CA PHE A 41 -2.09 -1.18 5.84
C PHE A 41 -2.52 0.28 5.77
N GLY A 42 -2.92 0.76 4.59
CA GLY A 42 -3.34 2.14 4.39
C GLY A 42 -2.66 2.78 3.19
N HIS A 43 -2.53 4.11 3.26
CA HIS A 43 -1.73 4.92 2.35
C HIS A 43 -0.43 5.35 3.05
N PRO A 44 0.76 4.99 2.53
CA PRO A 44 2.04 5.27 3.18
C PRO A 44 2.26 6.74 3.57
N GLU A 45 1.74 7.69 2.80
CA GLU A 45 1.84 9.13 3.02
C GLU A 45 0.91 9.64 4.13
N GLU A 46 -0.19 8.94 4.39
CA GLU A 46 -1.14 9.24 5.46
C GLU A 46 -0.80 8.51 6.77
N GLY A 47 0.03 7.47 6.67
CA GLY A 47 0.44 6.59 7.77
C GLY A 47 -0.44 5.34 7.89
N PRO A 48 -0.04 4.40 8.77
CA PRO A 48 -0.74 3.14 8.93
C PRO A 48 -2.13 3.32 9.54
N GLN A 49 -3.10 2.58 9.01
CA GLN A 49 -4.47 2.48 9.50
C GLN A 49 -4.74 1.10 10.10
N PHE A 50 -5.77 1.02 10.95
CA PHE A 50 -6.22 -0.27 11.48
C PHE A 50 -6.81 -1.15 10.37
N TYR A 51 -6.50 -2.44 10.45
CA TYR A 51 -7.07 -3.46 9.57
C TYR A 51 -7.30 -4.75 10.35
N ASP A 52 -8.21 -5.58 9.85
CA ASP A 52 -8.45 -6.91 10.41
C ASP A 52 -7.31 -7.85 10.00
N VAL A 53 -6.42 -8.17 10.94
CA VAL A 53 -5.26 -9.05 10.69
C VAL A 53 -5.67 -10.48 10.30
N THR A 54 -6.92 -10.88 10.52
CA THR A 54 -7.42 -12.20 10.09
C THR A 54 -7.60 -12.29 8.57
N LYS A 55 -7.60 -11.16 7.87
CA LYS A 55 -7.61 -11.07 6.39
C LYS A 55 -6.26 -11.41 5.75
N PHE A 56 -5.19 -11.51 6.56
CA PHE A 56 -3.87 -11.90 6.09
C PHE A 56 -3.88 -13.35 5.58
N THR A 57 -3.49 -13.54 4.32
CA THR A 57 -3.54 -14.86 3.66
C THR A 57 -2.21 -15.58 3.65
N GLY A 58 -1.10 -14.87 3.80
CA GLY A 58 0.22 -15.48 3.93
C GLY A 58 1.38 -14.58 3.56
N ALA A 59 2.59 -15.03 3.89
CA ALA A 59 3.84 -14.41 3.50
C ALA A 59 4.90 -15.47 3.18
N GLU A 60 5.93 -15.05 2.47
CA GLU A 60 7.16 -15.81 2.25
C GLU A 60 8.35 -14.90 2.56
N VAL A 61 9.40 -15.49 3.13
CA VAL A 61 10.61 -14.77 3.55
C VAL A 61 11.81 -15.40 2.86
N TYR A 62 12.67 -14.57 2.28
CA TYR A 62 13.74 -15.03 1.40
C TYR A 62 15.13 -14.57 1.87
N ASP A 63 16.12 -15.41 1.63
CA ASP A 63 17.54 -15.05 1.72
C ASP A 63 18.05 -14.30 0.46
N ILE A 64 19.33 -13.93 0.46
CA ILE A 64 19.97 -13.19 -0.64
C ILE A 64 19.96 -13.92 -1.98
N ASN A 65 19.81 -15.24 -1.98
CA ASN A 65 19.75 -16.09 -3.18
C ASN A 65 18.31 -16.35 -3.62
N LYS A 66 17.33 -15.65 -3.02
CA LYS A 66 15.89 -15.85 -3.21
C LYS A 66 15.42 -17.26 -2.81
N GLN A 67 16.09 -17.89 -1.84
CA GLN A 67 15.61 -19.13 -1.24
C GLN A 67 14.73 -18.81 -0.03
N THR A 68 13.60 -19.49 0.08
CA THR A 68 12.72 -19.36 1.25
C THR A 68 13.42 -19.79 2.53
N ILE A 69 13.30 -19.01 3.59
CA ILE A 69 13.86 -19.30 4.91
C ILE A 69 12.77 -19.45 5.97
N PRO A 70 12.98 -20.25 7.04
CA PRO A 70 12.03 -20.34 8.14
C PRO A 70 11.83 -18.99 8.83
N PHE A 71 10.58 -18.70 9.19
CA PHE A 71 10.15 -17.49 9.88
C PHE A 71 8.94 -17.79 10.77
N SER A 72 8.58 -16.85 11.64
CA SER A 72 7.38 -16.89 12.46
C SER A 72 6.45 -15.74 12.11
N ILE A 73 5.15 -16.01 12.10
CA ILE A 73 4.09 -15.00 12.01
C ILE A 73 3.60 -14.75 13.44
N ASN A 74 3.63 -13.48 13.86
CA ASN A 74 3.17 -13.07 15.17
C ASN A 74 1.97 -12.13 14.97
N GLN A 75 0.83 -12.51 15.54
CA GLN A 75 -0.44 -11.77 15.39
C GLN A 75 -0.99 -11.42 16.78
N THR A 76 -1.37 -10.16 16.95
CA THR A 76 -2.24 -9.67 18.03
C THR A 76 -3.58 -9.26 17.44
N SER A 77 -4.44 -8.60 18.22
CA SER A 77 -5.71 -8.06 17.69
C SER A 77 -5.51 -6.90 16.70
N ASP A 78 -4.35 -6.24 16.73
CA ASP A 78 -4.09 -4.96 16.07
C ASP A 78 -2.75 -4.91 15.33
N GLN A 79 -1.92 -5.95 15.44
CA GLN A 79 -0.59 -6.00 14.82
C GLN A 79 -0.36 -7.37 14.18
N LEU A 80 0.36 -7.33 13.06
CA LEU A 80 0.91 -8.51 12.41
C LEU A 80 2.36 -8.21 12.06
N TYR A 81 3.28 -9.05 12.53
CA TYR A 81 4.69 -8.91 12.17
C TYR A 81 5.37 -10.27 12.02
N LEU A 82 6.40 -10.28 11.18
CA LEU A 82 7.23 -11.45 10.94
C LEU A 82 8.54 -11.35 11.72
N THR A 83 9.07 -12.49 12.12
CA THR A 83 10.42 -12.63 12.68
C THR A 83 11.13 -13.81 12.01
N ALA A 84 12.45 -13.73 11.86
CA ALA A 84 13.27 -14.81 11.32
C ALA A 84 14.62 -14.87 12.04
N ASP A 85 15.13 -16.08 12.24
CA ASP A 85 16.44 -16.31 12.88
C ASP A 85 17.61 -16.11 11.91
N LYS A 86 17.33 -16.12 10.61
CA LYS A 86 18.29 -15.90 9.53
C LYS A 86 18.16 -14.48 8.98
N GLU A 87 19.21 -14.02 8.31
CA GLU A 87 19.20 -12.76 7.59
C GLU A 87 18.12 -12.78 6.49
N VAL A 88 17.20 -11.82 6.58
CA VAL A 88 16.13 -11.62 5.60
C VAL A 88 16.61 -10.67 4.53
N ALA A 89 16.49 -11.06 3.27
CA ALA A 89 16.82 -10.21 2.13
C ALA A 89 15.56 -9.70 1.40
N ALA A 90 14.47 -10.46 1.43
CA ALA A 90 13.18 -10.02 0.91
C ALA A 90 12.01 -10.68 1.64
N ILE A 91 10.85 -10.04 1.61
CA ILE A 91 9.58 -10.57 2.08
C ILE A 91 8.51 -10.29 1.03
N THR A 92 7.65 -11.27 0.79
CA THR A 92 6.39 -11.05 0.06
C THR A 92 5.22 -11.40 0.94
N ALA A 93 4.10 -10.68 0.84
CA ALA A 93 2.89 -10.99 1.58
C ALA A 93 1.62 -10.73 0.77
N SER A 94 0.52 -11.31 1.25
CA SER A 94 -0.81 -11.18 0.67
C SER A 94 -1.87 -11.01 1.76
N LEU A 95 -2.91 -10.24 1.43
CA LEU A 95 -4.08 -10.01 2.25
C LEU A 95 -5.32 -9.99 1.34
N ASP A 96 -6.32 -10.81 1.65
CA ASP A 96 -7.62 -10.77 0.97
C ASP A 96 -8.53 -9.83 1.75
N ASN A 97 -8.69 -8.61 1.25
CA ASN A 97 -9.45 -7.59 1.95
C ASN A 97 -10.98 -7.78 1.85
N GLY A 98 -11.42 -8.87 1.20
CA GLY A 98 -12.82 -9.25 1.09
C GLY A 98 -13.53 -8.55 -0.07
N TYR A 99 -14.86 -8.61 -0.02
CA TYR A 99 -15.72 -8.10 -1.06
C TYR A 99 -16.44 -6.85 -0.59
N VAL A 100 -16.62 -5.90 -1.49
CA VAL A 100 -17.44 -4.72 -1.26
C VAL A 100 -18.49 -4.56 -2.36
N ALA A 101 -19.69 -4.13 -2.01
CA ALA A 101 -20.73 -3.75 -2.96
C ALA A 101 -20.83 -2.22 -3.04
N GLU A 102 -20.76 -1.67 -4.25
CA GLU A 102 -20.98 -0.24 -4.48
C GLU A 102 -22.48 0.10 -4.40
N VAL A 103 -22.83 1.07 -3.58
CA VAL A 103 -24.23 1.45 -3.27
C VAL A 103 -24.58 2.91 -3.55
N GLY A 104 -23.66 3.64 -4.20
CA GLY A 104 -23.79 5.04 -4.61
C GLY A 104 -22.43 5.61 -4.97
N ASP A 105 -22.37 6.89 -5.36
CA ASP A 105 -21.13 7.58 -5.75
C ASP A 105 -20.03 7.39 -4.68
N ASP A 106 -19.11 6.48 -4.95
CA ASP A 106 -18.00 6.06 -4.09
C ASP A 106 -18.37 5.59 -2.67
N ALA A 107 -19.60 5.10 -2.48
CA ALA A 107 -20.06 4.50 -1.23
C ALA A 107 -20.07 2.97 -1.34
N TYR A 108 -19.39 2.30 -0.41
CA TYR A 108 -19.23 0.85 -0.43
C TYR A 108 -19.69 0.19 0.88
N TYR A 109 -20.26 -1.01 0.77
CA TYR A 109 -20.55 -1.89 1.90
C TYR A 109 -19.68 -3.13 1.85
N ASP A 110 -19.06 -3.48 2.98
CA ASP A 110 -18.48 -4.81 3.16
C ASP A 110 -19.55 -5.88 3.03
N ILE A 111 -19.28 -6.88 2.18
CA ILE A 111 -20.14 -8.04 1.97
C ILE A 111 -19.32 -9.32 2.04
N THR A 112 -19.99 -10.43 2.36
CA THR A 112 -19.39 -11.76 2.34
C THR A 112 -19.37 -12.34 0.92
N ALA A 113 -18.50 -13.33 0.68
CA ALA A 113 -18.45 -14.05 -0.59
C ALA A 113 -19.82 -14.70 -0.96
N SER A 114 -20.60 -15.13 0.04
CA SER A 114 -21.95 -15.68 -0.17
C SER A 114 -22.99 -14.64 -0.58
N GLU A 115 -22.75 -13.37 -0.31
CA GLU A 115 -23.67 -12.27 -0.61
C GLU A 115 -23.44 -11.65 -1.98
N VAL A 116 -22.29 -11.92 -2.63
CA VAL A 116 -21.89 -11.35 -3.93
C VAL A 116 -23.00 -11.43 -4.99
N GLY A 117 -23.72 -12.56 -5.07
CA GLY A 117 -24.81 -12.74 -6.04
C GLY A 117 -26.04 -11.86 -5.82
N ASN A 118 -26.14 -11.18 -4.68
CA ASN A 118 -27.25 -10.30 -4.33
C ASN A 118 -27.00 -8.84 -4.75
N TYR A 119 -25.79 -8.49 -5.18
CA TYR A 119 -25.39 -7.12 -5.48
C TYR A 119 -24.93 -6.96 -6.93
N GLN A 120 -25.04 -5.74 -7.45
CA GLN A 120 -24.40 -5.31 -8.68
C GLN A 120 -23.18 -4.46 -8.32
N ASN A 121 -22.19 -4.36 -9.22
CA ASN A 121 -20.96 -3.56 -9.02
C ASN A 121 -20.17 -3.98 -7.76
N VAL A 122 -19.92 -5.28 -7.63
CA VAL A 122 -19.11 -5.83 -6.55
C VAL A 122 -17.63 -5.68 -6.88
N ARG A 123 -16.81 -5.32 -5.88
CA ARG A 123 -15.36 -5.40 -5.97
C ARG A 123 -14.80 -6.47 -5.03
N HIS A 124 -13.81 -7.23 -5.49
CA HIS A 124 -12.97 -8.11 -4.66
C HIS A 124 -11.61 -7.44 -4.50
N LEU A 125 -11.19 -7.19 -3.28
CA LEU A 125 -10.03 -6.36 -2.97
C LEU A 125 -8.85 -7.23 -2.53
N LEU A 126 -7.84 -7.38 -3.38
CA LEU A 126 -6.68 -8.24 -3.15
C LEU A 126 -5.42 -7.40 -2.99
N LYS A 127 -4.72 -7.57 -1.88
CA LYS A 127 -3.55 -6.76 -1.52
C LYS A 127 -2.30 -7.60 -1.46
N TYR A 128 -1.23 -7.10 -2.05
CA TYR A 128 0.08 -7.74 -2.12
C TYR A 128 1.17 -6.79 -1.67
N THR A 129 2.34 -7.33 -1.33
CA THR A 129 3.52 -6.49 -1.13
C THR A 129 4.79 -7.26 -1.34
N LYS A 130 5.83 -6.52 -1.75
CA LYS A 130 7.21 -6.98 -1.79
C LYS A 130 8.10 -5.97 -1.07
N ALA A 131 8.81 -6.43 -0.05
CA ALA A 131 9.81 -5.65 0.67
C ALA A 131 11.20 -6.21 0.41
N LEU A 132 12.15 -5.35 0.04
CA LEU A 132 13.57 -5.70 -0.08
C LEU A 132 14.36 -5.11 1.08
N TYR A 133 15.28 -5.91 1.62
CA TYR A 133 16.23 -5.52 2.67
C TYR A 133 17.69 -5.66 2.22
N ASN A 134 17.90 -6.38 1.12
CA ASN A 134 19.19 -6.54 0.46
C ASN A 134 18.96 -6.74 -1.06
N TRP A 135 20.03 -6.73 -1.85
CA TRP A 135 19.95 -6.83 -3.32
C TRP A 135 20.89 -7.87 -3.91
N SER A 136 20.37 -8.63 -4.87
CA SER A 136 21.13 -9.55 -5.72
C SER A 136 20.41 -9.71 -7.06
N ASP A 137 21.08 -10.29 -8.05
CA ASP A 137 20.46 -10.61 -9.35
C ASP A 137 19.27 -11.57 -9.22
N ALA A 138 19.26 -12.43 -8.19
CA ALA A 138 18.14 -13.31 -7.90
C ALA A 138 16.91 -12.52 -7.40
N LEU A 139 17.13 -11.55 -6.50
CA LEU A 139 16.07 -10.68 -5.96
C LEU A 139 15.58 -9.63 -6.97
N ALA A 140 16.35 -9.37 -8.03
CA ALA A 140 15.93 -8.54 -9.16
C ALA A 140 14.87 -9.21 -10.05
N GLN A 141 14.63 -10.52 -9.89
CA GLN A 141 13.62 -11.26 -10.66
C GLN A 141 12.24 -11.23 -9.97
N SER A 142 11.17 -11.35 -10.77
CA SER A 142 9.78 -11.40 -10.30
C SER A 142 9.55 -12.48 -9.25
N PHE A 143 8.78 -12.16 -8.21
CA PHE A 143 8.35 -13.08 -7.15
C PHE A 143 6.99 -13.74 -7.45
N ASP A 144 6.51 -13.63 -8.68
CA ASP A 144 5.26 -14.22 -9.15
C ASP A 144 4.02 -13.80 -8.34
N LEU A 145 4.04 -12.58 -7.77
CA LEU A 145 2.86 -11.99 -7.15
C LEU A 145 1.82 -11.65 -8.24
N PRO A 146 0.50 -11.78 -7.94
CA PRO A 146 -0.53 -11.46 -8.92
C PRO A 146 -0.48 -10.02 -9.46
N LEU A 147 -0.08 -9.07 -8.62
CA LEU A 147 0.37 -7.75 -9.01
C LEU A 147 1.72 -7.48 -8.32
N GLU A 148 2.72 -7.05 -9.08
CA GLU A 148 4.08 -6.85 -8.58
C GLU A 148 4.73 -5.59 -9.14
N ILE A 149 5.35 -4.80 -8.27
CA ILE A 149 6.29 -3.74 -8.67
C ILE A 149 7.70 -4.35 -8.75
N LEU A 150 8.27 -4.42 -9.95
CA LEU A 150 9.60 -4.96 -10.22
C LEU A 150 10.63 -3.82 -10.37
N PRO A 151 11.59 -3.63 -9.45
CA PRO A 151 12.68 -2.69 -9.65
C PRO A 151 13.60 -3.19 -10.78
N LEU A 152 13.92 -2.32 -11.73
CA LEU A 152 14.80 -2.63 -12.88
C LEU A 152 16.28 -2.34 -12.59
N GLN A 153 16.57 -1.81 -11.41
CA GLN A 153 17.90 -1.45 -10.93
C GLN A 153 17.95 -1.61 -9.41
N ASN A 154 19.15 -1.74 -8.85
CA ASN A 154 19.36 -1.90 -7.41
C ASN A 154 18.79 -0.68 -6.64
N PRO A 155 17.72 -0.83 -5.85
CA PRO A 155 17.09 0.28 -5.14
C PRO A 155 17.96 0.83 -3.99
N PHE A 156 19.08 0.16 -3.68
CA PHE A 156 20.06 0.59 -2.66
C PHE A 156 21.36 1.15 -3.25
N ALA A 157 21.43 1.35 -4.58
CA ALA A 157 22.59 1.99 -5.19
C ALA A 157 22.64 3.48 -4.81
N GLU A 158 23.86 4.00 -4.60
CA GLU A 158 24.07 5.39 -4.19
C GLU A 158 23.80 6.39 -5.34
N ASP A 159 23.80 5.92 -6.59
CA ASP A 159 23.82 6.74 -7.80
C ASP A 159 22.60 6.55 -8.71
N LEU A 160 21.40 6.36 -8.12
CA LEU A 160 20.15 6.18 -8.87
C LEU A 160 19.70 7.40 -9.70
N SER A 161 20.54 8.43 -9.86
CA SER A 161 20.26 9.61 -10.70
C SER A 161 18.95 10.34 -10.38
N GLY A 162 18.45 10.20 -9.14
CA GLY A 162 17.20 10.82 -8.68
C GLY A 162 15.93 10.06 -9.05
N SER A 163 16.01 8.86 -9.64
CA SER A 163 14.81 8.03 -9.86
C SER A 163 15.09 6.53 -9.77
N LEU A 164 14.13 5.77 -9.25
CA LEU A 164 14.12 4.31 -9.34
C LEU A 164 13.22 3.89 -10.50
N LEU A 165 13.81 3.23 -11.51
CA LEU A 165 13.04 2.67 -12.61
C LEU A 165 12.37 1.36 -12.19
N VAL A 166 11.06 1.25 -12.40
CA VAL A 166 10.27 0.05 -12.09
C VAL A 166 9.40 -0.38 -13.27
N GLN A 167 9.08 -1.67 -13.31
CA GLN A 167 8.09 -2.27 -14.20
C GLN A 167 6.96 -2.85 -13.35
N ILE A 168 5.70 -2.58 -13.71
CA ILE A 168 4.57 -3.25 -13.08
C ILE A 168 4.24 -4.52 -13.84
N LEU A 169 4.09 -5.63 -13.10
CA LEU A 169 3.67 -6.93 -13.62
C LEU A 169 2.30 -7.29 -13.07
N ALA A 170 1.38 -7.73 -13.92
CA ALA A 170 0.17 -8.44 -13.52
C ALA A 170 0.25 -9.87 -14.05
N GLN A 171 0.05 -10.85 -13.17
CA GLN A 171 0.15 -12.27 -13.50
C GLN A 171 1.48 -12.61 -14.22
N GLY A 172 2.58 -12.05 -13.71
CA GLY A 172 3.93 -12.25 -14.25
C GLY A 172 4.23 -11.56 -15.58
N LYS A 173 3.34 -10.71 -16.10
CA LYS A 173 3.51 -10.01 -17.39
C LYS A 173 3.47 -8.49 -17.22
N PRO A 174 4.29 -7.72 -17.96
CA PRO A 174 4.19 -6.26 -17.99
C PRO A 174 2.77 -5.80 -18.27
N VAL A 175 2.25 -4.89 -17.44
CA VAL A 175 0.90 -4.34 -17.62
C VAL A 175 0.91 -3.34 -18.76
N SER A 176 0.20 -3.64 -19.85
CA SER A 176 -0.01 -2.70 -20.97
C SER A 176 -1.13 -1.69 -20.69
N ASP A 177 -2.07 -2.09 -19.84
CA ASP A 177 -3.38 -1.44 -19.67
C ASP A 177 -3.35 -0.35 -18.59
N SER A 178 -4.52 0.03 -18.08
CA SER A 178 -4.69 1.04 -17.02
C SER A 178 -4.22 0.48 -15.67
N VAL A 179 -2.95 0.76 -15.35
CA VAL A 179 -2.37 0.64 -14.02
C VAL A 179 -2.12 2.03 -13.48
N THR A 180 -2.46 2.26 -12.22
CA THR A 180 -2.10 3.48 -11.50
C THR A 180 -0.90 3.17 -10.62
N VAL A 181 0.09 4.05 -10.63
CA VAL A 181 1.28 3.96 -9.77
C VAL A 181 1.40 5.25 -9.00
N GLU A 182 1.57 5.16 -7.68
CA GLU A 182 1.66 6.31 -6.79
C GLU A 182 2.93 6.23 -5.94
N TYR A 183 3.47 7.41 -5.62
CA TYR A 183 4.56 7.54 -4.67
C TYR A 183 4.42 8.89 -3.94
N LEU A 184 4.45 8.84 -2.60
CA LEU A 184 4.20 10.01 -1.74
C LEU A 184 2.84 10.67 -2.02
N GLY A 185 1.80 9.86 -2.25
CA GLY A 185 0.45 10.31 -2.58
C GLY A 185 0.33 11.06 -3.92
N GLN A 186 1.27 10.85 -4.86
CA GLN A 186 1.24 11.44 -6.19
C GLN A 186 1.33 10.36 -7.27
N GLU A 187 0.47 10.45 -8.28
CA GLU A 187 0.53 9.57 -9.44
C GLU A 187 1.82 9.76 -10.24
N VAL A 188 2.47 8.66 -10.59
CA VAL A 188 3.68 8.62 -11.41
C VAL A 188 3.29 8.26 -12.84
N ALA A 189 3.65 9.13 -13.78
CA ALA A 189 3.36 8.92 -15.19
C ALA A 189 4.10 7.69 -15.77
N LYS A 190 3.38 6.89 -16.57
CA LYS A 190 3.94 5.77 -17.33
C LYS A 190 4.82 6.30 -18.47
N ASN A 191 6.02 5.74 -18.59
CA ASN A 191 6.94 6.00 -19.70
C ASN A 191 6.47 5.33 -21.00
N ALA A 192 6.99 5.79 -22.13
CA ALA A 192 6.62 5.25 -23.45
C ALA A 192 6.96 3.76 -23.65
N ASP A 193 7.94 3.24 -22.88
CA ASP A 193 8.35 1.84 -22.88
C ASP A 193 7.55 0.97 -21.89
N GLY A 194 6.58 1.55 -21.16
CA GLY A 194 5.76 0.85 -20.17
C GLY A 194 6.34 0.79 -18.76
N THR A 195 7.48 1.42 -18.51
CA THR A 195 8.11 1.54 -17.18
C THR A 195 7.63 2.78 -16.43
N PHE A 196 8.03 2.91 -15.16
CA PHE A 196 7.75 4.08 -14.33
C PHE A 196 9.05 4.58 -13.68
N SER A 197 9.29 5.88 -13.76
CA SER A 197 10.44 6.53 -13.13
C SER A 197 10.03 7.13 -11.79
N ILE A 198 10.19 6.36 -10.71
CA ILE A 198 9.80 6.80 -9.37
C ILE A 198 10.78 7.87 -8.87
N PRO A 199 10.34 9.10 -8.58
CA PRO A 199 11.25 10.17 -8.17
C PRO A 199 11.77 9.89 -6.75
N ILE A 200 13.09 9.77 -6.58
CA ILE A 200 13.70 9.51 -5.27
C ILE A 200 14.78 10.54 -4.92
N GLY A 201 14.95 10.81 -3.63
CA GLY A 201 16.01 11.69 -3.13
C GLY A 201 17.32 10.94 -2.88
N THR A 202 18.30 11.63 -2.30
CA THR A 202 19.57 11.03 -1.86
C THR A 202 19.41 9.99 -0.75
N GLN A 203 18.26 9.96 -0.09
CA GLN A 203 17.91 8.96 0.93
C GLN A 203 17.31 7.68 0.31
N GLY A 204 17.20 7.59 -1.01
CA GLY A 204 16.53 6.49 -1.70
C GLY A 204 15.01 6.54 -1.51
N LEU A 205 14.38 5.37 -1.46
CA LEU A 205 12.96 5.22 -1.14
C LEU A 205 12.72 5.49 0.34
N VAL A 206 11.81 6.42 0.64
CA VAL A 206 11.45 6.79 2.02
C VAL A 206 10.08 6.28 2.44
N GLN A 207 9.24 5.87 1.49
CA GLN A 207 7.93 5.27 1.68
C GLN A 207 7.72 4.14 0.66
N ALA A 208 6.62 3.39 0.79
CA ALA A 208 6.28 2.39 -0.21
C ALA A 208 5.87 3.04 -1.54
N ILE A 209 6.20 2.37 -2.64
CA ILE A 209 5.56 2.62 -3.94
C ILE A 209 4.26 1.84 -3.96
N GLU A 210 3.21 2.46 -4.48
CA GLU A 210 1.88 1.86 -4.59
C GLU A 210 1.57 1.60 -6.06
N ALA A 211 0.94 0.47 -6.36
CA ALA A 211 0.37 0.22 -7.67
C ALA A 211 -1.00 -0.45 -7.54
N SER A 212 -1.95 -0.03 -8.37
CA SER A 212 -3.29 -0.60 -8.44
C SER A 212 -3.68 -0.96 -9.87
N TYR A 213 -4.37 -2.09 -10.01
CA TYR A 213 -4.80 -2.65 -11.29
C TYR A 213 -6.09 -3.44 -11.08
N SER A 214 -7.07 -3.27 -11.97
CA SER A 214 -8.38 -3.92 -11.82
C SER A 214 -8.82 -4.64 -13.08
N ILE A 215 -9.45 -5.80 -12.90
CA ILE A 215 -10.08 -6.57 -13.98
C ILE A 215 -11.53 -6.82 -13.63
N SER A 216 -12.44 -6.47 -14.54
CA SER A 216 -13.86 -6.80 -14.41
C SER A 216 -14.20 -8.06 -15.21
N SER A 217 -14.83 -9.04 -14.55
CA SER A 217 -15.33 -10.26 -15.18
C SER A 217 -16.58 -10.76 -14.46
N GLY A 218 -17.61 -11.15 -15.22
CA GLY A 218 -18.82 -11.73 -14.64
C GLY A 218 -19.59 -10.82 -13.67
N GLY A 219 -19.48 -9.50 -13.82
CA GLY A 219 -20.15 -8.52 -12.93
C GLY A 219 -19.40 -8.23 -11.62
N ILE A 220 -18.20 -8.78 -11.45
CA ILE A 220 -17.30 -8.52 -10.33
C ILE A 220 -16.05 -7.82 -10.88
N THR A 221 -15.58 -6.79 -10.20
CA THR A 221 -14.29 -6.17 -10.44
C THR A 221 -13.30 -6.67 -9.39
N THR A 222 -12.30 -7.44 -9.79
CA THR A 222 -11.18 -7.74 -8.90
C THR A 222 -10.20 -6.59 -8.97
N SER A 223 -10.01 -5.90 -7.84
CA SER A 223 -8.97 -4.89 -7.67
C SER A 223 -7.75 -5.52 -7.02
N TYR A 224 -6.60 -5.34 -7.64
CA TYR A 224 -5.31 -5.74 -7.15
C TYR A 224 -4.57 -4.49 -6.70
N GLU A 225 -4.08 -4.46 -5.48
CA GLU A 225 -3.19 -3.41 -4.97
C GLU A 225 -1.87 -4.04 -4.51
N THR A 226 -0.75 -3.40 -4.79
CA THR A 226 0.55 -3.86 -4.29
C THR A 226 1.39 -2.72 -3.75
N GLY A 227 2.03 -2.96 -2.62
CA GLY A 227 3.11 -2.11 -2.08
C GLY A 227 4.49 -2.62 -2.48
N PHE A 228 5.46 -1.73 -2.60
CA PHE A 228 6.88 -2.08 -2.67
C PHE A 228 7.74 -1.19 -1.80
N THR A 229 8.58 -1.80 -0.97
CA THR A 229 9.57 -1.09 -0.15
C THR A 229 10.97 -1.63 -0.41
N ALA A 230 11.98 -0.77 -0.27
CA ALA A 230 13.38 -1.17 -0.23
C ALA A 230 14.08 -0.41 0.89
N GLN A 231 14.37 -1.08 2.01
CA GLN A 231 14.89 -0.46 3.23
C GLN A 231 16.00 -1.33 3.84
N LYS A 232 17.23 -0.81 3.97
CA LYS A 232 18.30 -1.53 4.69
C LYS A 232 18.13 -1.49 6.22
N THR A 233 17.53 -0.40 6.70
CA THR A 233 17.31 -0.08 8.11
C THR A 233 15.88 0.42 8.33
N SER A 234 15.43 0.52 9.58
CA SER A 234 14.15 1.13 9.93
C SER A 234 13.98 2.53 9.33
N VAL A 235 12.81 2.85 8.79
CA VAL A 235 12.47 4.22 8.36
C VAL A 235 12.32 5.10 9.60
N PRO A 236 12.95 6.29 9.65
CA PRO A 236 12.67 7.25 10.70
C PRO A 236 11.22 7.74 10.61
N ASP A 237 10.57 7.90 11.76
CA ASP A 237 9.21 8.43 11.90
C ASP A 237 8.93 9.60 10.92
N PRO A 238 7.80 9.62 10.16
CA PRO A 238 7.47 10.68 9.20
C PRO A 238 7.54 12.10 9.78
N SER A 239 7.29 12.25 11.09
CA SER A 239 7.42 13.51 11.80
C SER A 239 8.86 14.04 11.86
N ALA A 240 9.86 13.16 11.80
CA ALA A 240 11.27 13.51 11.70
C ALA A 240 11.65 14.06 10.31
N LEU A 241 10.94 13.64 9.24
CA LEU A 241 11.18 14.10 7.87
C LEU A 241 10.58 15.51 7.62
N LEU A 242 9.44 15.83 8.25
CA LEU A 242 8.87 17.19 8.21
C LEU A 242 9.76 18.23 8.90
N GLY A 243 10.59 17.82 9.86
CA GLY A 243 11.58 18.69 10.51
C GLY A 243 12.73 19.12 9.59
N LEU A 244 13.06 18.33 8.57
CA LEU A 244 14.16 18.61 7.64
C LEU A 244 13.74 19.49 6.45
N SER A 245 12.47 19.43 6.02
CA SER A 245 11.97 20.26 4.92
C SER A 245 11.72 21.72 5.35
N VAL A 246 11.28 21.97 6.58
CA VAL A 246 10.97 23.34 7.07
C VAL A 246 12.25 24.13 7.39
N VAL A 247 13.30 23.49 7.91
CA VAL A 247 14.56 24.19 8.25
C VAL A 247 15.38 24.54 7.00
N GLY A 248 15.33 23.71 5.95
CA GLY A 248 16.02 23.97 4.68
C GLY A 248 15.46 25.15 3.87
N LEU A 249 14.13 25.34 3.88
CA LEU A 249 13.46 26.42 3.14
C LEU A 249 13.58 27.79 3.82
N LEU A 250 13.63 27.84 5.16
CA LEU A 250 13.80 29.11 5.90
C LEU A 250 15.25 29.63 5.90
N GLY A 251 16.25 28.77 5.71
CA GLY A 251 17.66 29.16 5.62
C GLY A 251 18.05 29.86 4.31
N LEU A 252 17.34 29.58 3.22
CA LEU A 252 17.66 30.12 1.89
C LEU A 252 16.99 31.49 1.61
N TYR A 253 15.96 31.86 2.36
CA TYR A 253 15.30 33.17 2.21
C TYR A 253 16.00 34.31 2.97
N LYS A 254 16.82 34.03 3.99
CA LYS A 254 17.48 35.09 4.79
C LYS A 254 18.79 35.64 4.22
N LYS A 255 19.39 35.01 3.19
CA LYS A 255 20.67 35.46 2.63
C LYS A 255 20.58 36.38 1.41
N ARG A 256 19.37 36.80 1.00
CA ARG A 256 19.19 37.59 -0.24
C ARG A 256 18.76 39.05 -0.06
N PHE A 257 18.75 39.59 1.17
CA PHE A 257 18.31 40.98 1.43
C PHE A 257 19.36 41.95 2.01
N PHE A 258 20.64 41.63 1.94
CA PHE A 258 21.71 42.62 2.21
C PHE A 258 22.73 42.66 1.07
N ALA A 259 22.37 43.35 -0.02
CA ALA A 259 23.32 43.94 -0.97
C ALA A 259 22.60 44.93 -1.91
N LYS A 260 22.43 46.18 -1.44
CA LYS A 260 22.48 47.48 -2.17
C LYS A 260 21.61 48.54 -1.50
N ALA A 261 22.25 49.37 -0.68
CA ALA A 261 22.32 50.82 -0.76
C ALA A 261 23.15 51.31 0.43
#